data_AF-A0A1G9MFA4-F1
#
_entry.id   AF-A0A1G9MFA4-F1
#
_cell.length_a   1.000
_cell.length_b   1.000
_cell.length_c   1.000
_cell.angle_alpha   90.00
_cell.angle_beta   90.00
_cell.angle_gamma   90.00
#
_symmetry.space_group_name_H-M   'P 1'
#
loop_
_entity.id
_entity.type
_entity.pdbx_description
1 polymer ?
#
loop_
_entity_poly.entity_id
_entity_poly.type
_entity_poly.pdbx_seq_one_letter_code
_entity_poly.pdbx_strand_id
1 'polypeptide(L)'
;MKKYLLLGLLGLMTSGVYAQKAKPRKPAPKKKGSVTVKTVATQTALDAHPLQSGQSYAYDVVNGSLTKTDAEETVGTKKRYYDVYTLSLKEGEELRIEAASDRYRVALQLKTPDNQTIARADTAEFPGFSIQKLAYKVPATGIYSLRISTTDAGPTGDYLIRKYLLPGTLELPAATADACERLHFLLAHHQDHFLKLKGKKGKTDKKAGITEHYETPFAFVAGKPAEIIFETEQQKTKYLNVLGEFPTKDAALKAHAEYVAQLKKCLEGWQTDELSGEKFQEFSLSSYTDFITLTVKEVGKKKFQLVFGLD
;
A
#
# COMPACT_ATOMS: atom_id res chain seq x y z
N MET A 1 -61.38 79.15 14.15
CA MET A 1 -61.83 79.56 15.50
C MET A 1 -63.09 78.79 15.87
N LYS A 2 -62.98 77.80 16.77
CA LYS A 2 -64.03 77.35 17.70
C LYS A 2 -63.39 76.38 18.70
N LYS A 3 -63.32 76.81 19.95
CA LYS A 3 -62.93 76.05 21.14
C LYS A 3 -64.21 75.66 21.88
N TYR A 4 -64.30 74.40 22.33
CA TYR A 4 -65.09 73.88 23.47
C TYR A 4 -64.34 72.60 23.87
N LEU A 5 -63.72 72.38 25.04
CA LEU A 5 -63.94 72.63 26.46
C LEU A 5 -64.75 71.53 27.18
N LEU A 6 -64.03 70.80 28.07
CA LEU A 6 -64.45 69.92 29.19
C LEU A 6 -65.26 68.65 28.82
N LEU A 7 -65.23 67.51 29.52
CA LEU A 7 -64.89 67.10 30.89
C LEU A 7 -64.70 65.55 30.81
N GLY A 8 -63.62 64.95 31.31
CA GLY A 8 -63.61 64.20 32.57
C GLY A 8 -64.28 62.82 32.51
N LEU A 9 -63.49 61.73 32.59
CA LEU A 9 -63.71 60.67 33.59
C LEU A 9 -62.50 59.70 33.61
N LEU A 10 -61.94 59.53 34.81
CA LEU A 10 -60.90 58.59 35.16
C LEU A 10 -61.56 57.23 35.42
N GLY A 11 -61.22 56.21 34.62
CA GLY A 11 -61.69 54.84 34.78
C GLY A 11 -60.52 53.88 34.93
N LEU A 12 -60.17 53.55 36.17
CA LEU A 12 -59.31 52.41 36.51
C LEU A 12 -60.02 51.11 36.09
N MET A 13 -59.49 50.44 35.07
CA MET A 13 -59.87 49.08 34.71
C MET A 13 -58.70 48.15 35.03
N THR A 14 -58.77 47.50 36.19
CA THR A 14 -58.03 46.27 36.49
C THR A 14 -58.73 45.11 35.80
N SER A 15 -58.17 44.58 34.71
CA SER A 15 -58.59 43.30 34.14
C SER A 15 -57.53 42.23 34.44
N GLY A 16 -57.99 41.19 35.15
CA GLY A 16 -57.18 40.12 35.66
C GLY A 16 -56.54 39.26 34.58
N VAL A 17 -55.36 38.73 34.92
CA VAL A 17 -54.70 37.65 34.19
C VAL A 17 -55.56 36.40 34.30
N TYR A 18 -56.26 36.04 33.23
CA TYR A 18 -56.84 34.70 33.10
C TYR A 18 -55.69 33.70 32.92
N ALA A 19 -55.37 32.97 34.00
CA ALA A 19 -54.56 31.77 33.92
C ALA A 19 -55.33 30.71 33.12
N GLN A 20 -55.00 30.57 31.83
CA GLN A 20 -55.42 29.40 31.06
C GLN A 20 -54.74 28.17 31.67
N LYS A 21 -55.53 27.29 32.29
CA LYS A 21 -55.11 25.92 32.63
C LYS A 21 -54.66 25.23 31.34
N ALA A 22 -53.34 25.16 31.13
CA ALA A 22 -52.75 24.33 30.09
C ALA A 22 -53.19 22.88 30.33
N LYS A 23 -53.90 22.29 29.36
CA LYS A 23 -54.17 20.85 29.34
C LYS A 23 -52.82 20.11 29.39
N PRO A 24 -52.66 19.05 30.20
CA PRO A 24 -51.43 18.28 30.21
C PRO A 24 -51.23 17.70 28.80
N ARG A 25 -50.20 18.19 28.09
CA ARG A 25 -49.73 17.55 26.85
C ARG A 25 -49.29 16.15 27.24
N LYS A 26 -49.95 15.13 26.68
CA LYS A 26 -49.44 13.76 26.70
C LYS A 26 -47.98 13.79 26.24
N PRO A 27 -47.04 13.15 26.96
CA PRO A 27 -45.66 13.08 26.51
C PRO A 27 -45.66 12.46 25.12
N ALA A 28 -45.08 13.19 24.16
CA ALA A 28 -44.83 12.65 22.83
C ALA A 28 -44.05 11.34 22.99
N PRO A 29 -44.40 10.27 22.24
CA PRO A 29 -43.63 9.05 22.29
C PRO A 29 -42.18 9.41 21.94
N LYS A 30 -41.26 9.22 22.89
CA LYS A 30 -39.83 9.27 22.62
C LYS A 30 -39.58 8.27 21.50
N LYS A 31 -39.42 8.75 20.26
CA LYS A 31 -38.84 7.93 19.20
C LYS A 31 -37.48 7.52 19.73
N LYS A 32 -37.37 6.27 20.20
CA LYS A 32 -36.10 5.60 20.39
C LYS A 32 -35.46 5.59 19.01
N GLY A 33 -34.64 6.59 18.72
CA GLY A 33 -33.73 6.55 17.60
C GLY A 33 -32.83 5.36 17.86
N SER A 34 -33.10 4.24 17.19
CA SER A 34 -32.12 3.19 17.05
C SER A 34 -30.93 3.83 16.35
N VAL A 35 -29.85 4.09 17.09
CA VAL A 35 -28.54 4.27 16.47
C VAL A 35 -28.17 2.89 15.96
N THR A 36 -28.57 2.60 14.73
CA THR A 36 -28.04 1.45 14.02
C THR A 36 -26.59 1.80 13.73
N VAL A 37 -25.68 1.40 14.63
CA VAL A 37 -24.26 1.34 14.31
C VAL A 37 -24.18 0.32 13.18
N LYS A 38 -24.06 0.80 11.93
CA LYS A 38 -23.63 -0.08 10.84
C LYS A 38 -22.22 -0.50 11.21
N THR A 39 -22.07 -1.68 11.79
CA THR A 39 -20.78 -2.36 11.88
C THR A 39 -20.27 -2.46 10.46
N VAL A 40 -19.14 -1.82 10.19
CA VAL A 40 -18.44 -1.95 8.92
C VAL A 40 -18.06 -3.42 8.78
N ALA A 41 -18.40 -4.04 7.65
CA ALA A 41 -17.93 -5.39 7.37
C ALA A 41 -16.41 -5.34 7.31
N THR A 42 -15.76 -6.04 8.23
CA THR A 42 -14.31 -6.19 8.22
C THR A 42 -13.95 -7.50 7.55
N GLN A 43 -12.97 -7.50 6.66
CA GLN A 43 -12.47 -8.71 6.00
C GLN A 43 -11.07 -9.09 6.51
N THR A 44 -10.79 -10.39 6.49
CA THR A 44 -9.50 -10.96 6.93
C THR A 44 -8.63 -11.40 5.75
N ALA A 45 -8.96 -10.97 4.53
CA ALA A 45 -8.26 -11.40 3.32
C ALA A 45 -6.77 -10.94 3.29
N LEU A 46 -6.42 -9.88 4.02
CA LEU A 46 -5.03 -9.46 4.25
C LEU A 46 -4.42 -10.09 5.52
N ASP A 47 -5.03 -11.12 6.09
CA ASP A 47 -4.53 -11.86 7.25
C ASP A 47 -4.53 -13.37 6.98
N ALA A 48 -4.52 -13.77 5.70
CA ALA A 48 -4.56 -15.17 5.31
C ALA A 48 -3.22 -15.88 5.59
N HIS A 49 -2.09 -15.17 5.45
CA HIS A 49 -0.77 -15.69 5.74
C HIS A 49 -0.09 -14.90 6.88
N PRO A 50 -0.30 -15.28 8.15
CA PRO A 50 0.44 -14.70 9.27
C PRO A 50 1.90 -15.17 9.25
N LEU A 51 2.82 -14.31 9.68
CA LEU A 51 4.25 -14.62 9.74
C LEU A 51 4.52 -15.74 10.76
N GLN A 52 5.15 -16.81 10.28
CA GLN A 52 5.56 -17.95 11.10
C GLN A 52 7.00 -17.80 11.59
N SER A 53 7.34 -18.50 12.68
CA SER A 53 8.71 -18.50 13.21
C SER A 53 9.70 -19.04 12.19
N GLY A 54 10.83 -18.35 12.01
CA GLY A 54 11.88 -18.72 11.04
C GLY A 54 11.53 -18.38 9.59
N GLN A 55 10.38 -17.75 9.33
CA GLN A 55 10.02 -17.30 7.99
C GLN A 55 10.65 -15.92 7.71
N SER A 56 11.17 -15.75 6.50
CA SER A 56 11.82 -14.50 6.05
C SER A 56 10.81 -13.38 5.77
N TYR A 57 9.61 -13.74 5.33
CA TYR A 57 8.48 -12.84 5.13
C TYR A 57 7.17 -13.64 5.02
N ALA A 58 6.02 -13.01 5.28
CA ALA A 58 4.72 -13.51 4.82
C ALA A 58 4.09 -12.50 3.86
N TYR A 59 3.28 -12.98 2.92
CA TYR A 59 2.72 -12.15 1.84
C TYR A 59 1.24 -12.44 1.63
N ASP A 60 0.47 -11.37 1.45
CA ASP A 60 -0.91 -11.42 1.01
C ASP A 60 -1.13 -10.43 -0.13
N VAL A 61 -2.00 -10.79 -1.06
CA VAL A 61 -2.49 -9.92 -2.13
C VAL A 61 -4.00 -9.95 -2.17
N VAL A 62 -4.62 -8.78 -2.29
CA VAL A 62 -6.06 -8.65 -2.41
C VAL A 62 -6.41 -7.71 -3.55
N ASN A 63 -7.26 -8.18 -4.44
CA ASN A 63 -8.00 -7.35 -5.40
C ASN A 63 -9.35 -7.02 -4.78
N GLY A 64 -9.70 -5.73 -4.72
CA GLY A 64 -10.97 -5.25 -4.19
C GLY A 64 -11.57 -4.17 -5.08
N SER A 65 -12.77 -3.72 -4.75
CA SER A 65 -13.45 -2.63 -5.46
C SER A 65 -14.26 -1.80 -4.48
N LEU A 66 -14.03 -0.49 -4.49
CA LEU A 66 -14.87 0.45 -3.74
C LEU A 66 -16.11 0.76 -4.56
N THR A 67 -17.27 0.56 -3.96
CA THR A 67 -18.60 0.70 -4.56
C THR A 67 -19.47 1.62 -3.71
N LYS A 68 -20.60 2.06 -4.27
CA LYS A 68 -21.53 2.94 -3.55
C LYS A 68 -22.30 2.25 -2.41
N THR A 69 -22.19 0.93 -2.31
CA THR A 69 -22.85 0.12 -1.28
C THR A 69 -21.95 -0.15 -0.06
N ASP A 70 -20.66 0.17 -0.16
CA ASP A 70 -19.72 -0.07 0.92
C ASP A 70 -19.89 0.95 2.05
N ALA A 71 -19.10 0.76 3.11
CA ALA A 71 -19.10 1.69 4.22
C ALA A 71 -18.67 3.08 3.73
N GLU A 72 -19.31 4.11 4.26
CA GLU A 72 -19.12 5.49 3.81
C GLU A 72 -18.79 6.43 4.96
N GLU A 73 -17.94 7.41 4.67
CA GLU A 73 -17.67 8.56 5.53
C GLU A 73 -18.10 9.82 4.80
N THR A 74 -18.85 10.68 5.51
CA THR A 74 -19.29 11.97 4.96
C THR A 74 -18.20 13.02 5.19
N VAL A 75 -17.71 13.60 4.10
CA VAL A 75 -16.75 14.71 4.11
C VAL A 75 -17.42 15.92 3.46
N GLY A 76 -17.85 16.87 4.30
CA GLY A 76 -18.70 17.97 3.87
C GLY A 76 -20.07 17.47 3.39
N THR A 77 -20.41 17.72 2.12
CA THR A 77 -21.65 17.24 1.48
C THR A 77 -21.46 15.98 0.63
N LYS A 78 -20.22 15.46 0.57
CA LYS A 78 -19.84 14.33 -0.29
C LYS A 78 -19.48 13.11 0.57
N LYS A 79 -19.42 11.95 -0.08
CA LYS A 79 -19.15 10.65 0.56
C LYS A 79 -17.84 10.06 0.06
N ARG A 80 -17.09 9.41 0.94
CA ARG A 80 -15.97 8.53 0.59
C ARG A 80 -16.34 7.12 0.99
N TYR A 81 -16.19 6.18 0.07
CA TYR A 81 -16.40 4.76 0.31
C TYR A 81 -15.11 4.13 0.81
N TYR A 82 -15.21 3.10 1.63
CA TYR A 82 -14.04 2.44 2.18
C TYR A 82 -14.32 0.98 2.57
N ASP A 83 -13.26 0.19 2.47
CA ASP A 83 -13.21 -1.16 3.03
C ASP A 83 -12.27 -1.19 4.25
N VAL A 84 -12.50 -2.15 5.14
CA VAL A 84 -11.68 -2.34 6.35
C VAL A 84 -11.19 -3.77 6.41
N TYR A 85 -9.88 -3.90 6.58
CA TYR A 85 -9.17 -5.16 6.75
C TYR A 85 -8.69 -5.29 8.19
N THR A 86 -8.98 -6.43 8.80
CA THR A 86 -8.48 -6.78 10.12
C THR A 86 -7.17 -7.53 9.98
N LEU A 87 -6.14 -7.12 10.72
CA LEU A 87 -4.80 -7.70 10.70
C LEU A 87 -4.40 -8.16 12.10
N SER A 88 -3.90 -9.38 12.25
CA SER A 88 -3.38 -9.92 13.50
C SER A 88 -1.86 -9.80 13.49
N LEU A 89 -1.33 -8.75 14.12
CA LEU A 89 0.10 -8.44 14.06
C LEU A 89 0.79 -8.74 15.40
N LYS A 90 2.05 -9.15 15.34
CA LYS A 90 2.88 -9.40 16.53
C LYS A 90 3.90 -8.28 16.74
N GLU A 91 4.16 -7.97 17.99
CA GLU A 91 5.20 -7.01 18.38
C GLU A 91 6.54 -7.36 17.72
N GLY A 92 7.23 -6.33 17.21
CA GLY A 92 8.52 -6.46 16.54
C GLY A 92 8.44 -6.80 15.06
N GLU A 93 7.30 -7.29 14.55
CA GLU A 93 7.10 -7.45 13.10
C GLU A 93 7.16 -6.08 12.40
N GLU A 94 7.47 -6.10 11.11
CA GLU A 94 7.36 -4.93 10.25
C GLU A 94 6.29 -5.18 9.18
N LEU A 95 5.21 -4.41 9.26
CA LEU A 95 4.14 -4.38 8.27
C LEU A 95 4.55 -3.47 7.11
N ARG A 96 4.46 -4.00 5.90
CA ARG A 96 4.67 -3.28 4.65
C ARG A 96 3.44 -3.43 3.77
N ILE A 97 2.79 -2.31 3.47
CA ILE A 97 1.61 -2.24 2.61
C ILE A 97 1.93 -1.39 1.40
N GLU A 98 1.49 -1.88 0.24
CA GLU A 98 1.31 -1.09 -0.96
C GLU A 98 -0.15 -1.22 -1.40
N ALA A 99 -0.80 -0.10 -1.64
CA ALA A 99 -2.12 -0.06 -2.26
C ALA A 99 -2.09 0.78 -3.51
N ALA A 100 -2.74 0.33 -4.57
CA ALA A 100 -2.77 1.01 -5.86
C ALA A 100 -4.16 1.00 -6.49
N SER A 101 -4.46 2.04 -7.26
CA SER A 101 -5.65 2.13 -8.12
C SER A 101 -5.35 2.99 -9.34
N ASP A 102 -5.88 2.59 -10.50
CA ASP A 102 -5.92 3.38 -11.73
C ASP A 102 -7.23 4.18 -11.90
N ARG A 103 -8.13 4.09 -10.92
CA ARG A 103 -9.46 4.71 -10.96
C ARG A 103 -9.56 5.99 -10.15
N TYR A 104 -8.75 6.11 -9.10
CA TYR A 104 -8.77 7.23 -8.16
C TYR A 104 -7.50 7.35 -7.35
N ARG A 105 -7.35 8.49 -6.66
CA ARG A 105 -6.31 8.70 -5.64
C ARG A 105 -6.60 7.84 -4.41
N VAL A 106 -5.70 6.91 -4.10
CA VAL A 106 -5.89 5.96 -3.00
C VAL A 106 -5.44 6.58 -1.67
N ALA A 107 -6.16 6.24 -0.60
CA ALA A 107 -5.85 6.62 0.77
C ALA A 107 -5.83 5.39 1.68
N LEU A 108 -4.81 5.28 2.52
CA LEU A 108 -4.61 4.25 3.53
C LEU A 108 -4.75 4.85 4.93
N GLN A 109 -5.39 4.11 5.83
CA GLN A 109 -5.42 4.43 7.24
C GLN A 109 -5.20 3.15 8.07
N LEU A 110 -4.09 3.06 8.77
CA LEU A 110 -3.84 2.01 9.76
C LEU A 110 -4.25 2.50 11.14
N LYS A 111 -5.20 1.81 11.76
CA LYS A 111 -5.59 2.05 13.15
C LYS A 111 -5.00 0.95 14.04
N THR A 112 -4.37 1.38 15.13
CA THR A 112 -3.69 0.52 16.10
C THR A 112 -4.66 0.02 17.19
N PRO A 113 -4.29 -1.01 17.97
CA PRO A 113 -5.10 -1.51 19.08
C PRO A 113 -5.46 -0.45 20.14
N ASP A 114 -4.57 0.53 20.36
CA ASP A 114 -4.79 1.67 21.27
C ASP A 114 -5.53 2.85 20.61
N ASN A 115 -6.12 2.64 19.43
CA ASN A 115 -6.88 3.60 18.64
C ASN A 115 -6.07 4.77 18.05
N GLN A 116 -4.74 4.72 18.06
CA GLN A 116 -3.94 5.64 17.25
C GLN A 116 -4.16 5.35 15.76
N THR A 117 -3.92 6.36 14.93
CA THR A 117 -4.15 6.28 13.49
C THR A 117 -2.94 6.83 12.74
N ILE A 118 -2.44 6.04 11.80
CA ILE A 118 -1.47 6.46 10.79
C ILE A 118 -2.17 6.52 9.45
N ALA A 119 -2.18 7.68 8.80
CA ALA A 119 -2.80 7.88 7.50
C ALA A 119 -1.76 8.21 6.42
N ARG A 120 -2.05 7.77 5.20
CA ARG A 120 -1.32 8.09 3.96
C ARG A 120 -2.35 8.37 2.87
N ALA A 121 -2.20 9.45 2.15
CA ALA A 121 -3.14 9.83 1.10
C ALA A 121 -2.37 10.51 -0.03
N ASP A 122 -2.73 10.18 -1.26
CA ASP A 122 -2.18 10.86 -2.43
C ASP A 122 -2.86 12.21 -2.60
N THR A 123 -2.12 13.29 -2.41
CA THR A 123 -2.60 14.67 -2.57
C THR A 123 -2.14 15.32 -3.87
N ALA A 124 -1.30 14.64 -4.66
CA ALA A 124 -0.84 15.15 -5.95
C ALA A 124 -1.98 15.16 -6.99
N GLU A 125 -1.75 15.83 -8.12
CA GLU A 125 -2.65 15.68 -9.28
C GLU A 125 -2.74 14.20 -9.68
N PHE A 126 -3.91 13.74 -10.10
CA PHE A 126 -4.12 12.32 -10.42
C PHE A 126 -3.71 12.03 -11.87
N PRO A 127 -2.58 11.33 -12.13
CA PRO A 127 -2.09 11.06 -13.48
C PRO A 127 -2.80 9.89 -14.18
N GLY A 128 -3.93 9.42 -13.65
CA GLY A 128 -4.59 8.18 -14.08
C GLY A 128 -4.12 6.92 -13.33
N PHE A 129 -3.23 7.08 -12.34
CA PHE A 129 -2.88 6.04 -11.37
C PHE A 129 -2.49 6.66 -10.03
N SER A 130 -2.65 5.91 -8.95
CA SER A 130 -2.27 6.34 -7.61
C SER A 130 -1.81 5.16 -6.79
N ILE A 131 -0.79 5.39 -5.98
CA ILE A 131 -0.15 4.38 -5.15
C ILE A 131 0.09 4.98 -3.78
N GLN A 132 -0.16 4.22 -2.71
CA GLN A 132 0.25 4.56 -1.36
C GLN A 132 1.01 3.40 -0.74
N LYS A 133 2.15 3.74 -0.12
CA LYS A 133 2.99 2.80 0.62
C LYS A 133 2.96 3.13 2.12
N LEU A 134 2.98 2.10 2.95
CA LEU A 134 3.08 2.21 4.40
C LEU A 134 4.07 1.16 4.92
N ALA A 135 5.16 1.60 5.55
CA ALA A 135 6.03 0.77 6.37
C ALA A 135 5.78 1.10 7.84
N TYR A 136 5.50 0.09 8.66
CA TYR A 136 5.12 0.25 10.06
C TYR A 136 5.74 -0.86 10.92
N LYS A 137 6.60 -0.47 11.87
CA LYS A 137 7.10 -1.39 12.90
C LYS A 137 6.03 -1.57 13.94
N VAL A 138 5.64 -2.81 14.20
CA VAL A 138 4.53 -3.16 15.09
C VAL A 138 5.00 -3.02 16.54
N PRO A 139 4.49 -2.04 17.31
CA PRO A 139 4.97 -1.79 18.68
C PRO A 139 4.33 -2.69 19.73
N ALA A 140 3.21 -3.35 19.41
CA ALA A 140 2.48 -4.21 20.33
C ALA A 140 1.71 -5.29 19.57
N THR A 141 1.67 -6.49 20.13
CA THR A 141 0.85 -7.58 19.58
C THR A 141 -0.63 -7.23 19.71
N GLY A 142 -1.40 -7.39 18.65
CA GLY A 142 -2.84 -7.15 18.71
C GLY A 142 -3.52 -7.08 17.35
N ILE A 143 -4.77 -6.64 17.40
CA ILE A 143 -5.61 -6.48 16.21
C ILE A 143 -5.52 -5.04 15.71
N TYR A 144 -5.07 -4.91 14.46
CA TYR A 144 -5.01 -3.66 13.74
C TYR A 144 -6.11 -3.63 12.69
N SER A 145 -6.56 -2.43 12.31
CA SER A 145 -7.49 -2.28 11.19
C SER A 145 -6.89 -1.38 10.11
N LEU A 146 -6.71 -1.92 8.91
CA LEU A 146 -6.31 -1.18 7.74
C LEU A 146 -7.55 -0.79 6.94
N ARG A 147 -7.82 0.50 6.85
CA ARG A 147 -8.86 1.06 6.00
C ARG A 147 -8.25 1.50 4.68
N ILE A 148 -8.87 1.09 3.57
CA ILE A 148 -8.59 1.59 2.23
C ILE A 148 -9.75 2.48 1.78
N SER A 149 -9.45 3.63 1.21
CA SER A 149 -10.46 4.59 0.76
C SER A 149 -9.92 5.45 -0.39
N THR A 150 -10.72 6.42 -0.80
CA THR A 150 -10.36 7.42 -1.81
C THR A 150 -9.90 8.71 -1.13
N THR A 151 -8.85 9.38 -1.66
CA THR A 151 -8.49 10.73 -1.21
C THR A 151 -9.60 11.72 -1.57
N ASP A 152 -10.21 11.57 -2.74
CA ASP A 152 -11.33 12.39 -3.19
C ASP A 152 -12.67 11.82 -2.76
N ALA A 153 -13.67 12.66 -2.55
CA ALA A 153 -15.03 12.19 -2.27
C ALA A 153 -15.79 11.89 -3.57
N GLY A 154 -16.40 10.71 -3.65
CA GLY A 154 -17.25 10.28 -4.75
C GLY A 154 -16.71 9.14 -5.63
N PRO A 155 -15.42 9.08 -5.99
CA PRO A 155 -14.90 8.01 -6.85
C PRO A 155 -15.11 6.61 -6.26
N THR A 156 -15.21 5.65 -7.18
CA THR A 156 -15.40 4.21 -6.95
C THR A 156 -14.58 3.46 -7.97
N GLY A 157 -14.26 2.20 -7.69
CA GLY A 157 -13.56 1.33 -8.62
C GLY A 157 -12.54 0.44 -7.94
N ASP A 158 -11.81 -0.27 -8.78
CA ASP A 158 -10.95 -1.35 -8.35
C ASP A 158 -9.66 -0.83 -7.70
N TYR A 159 -9.14 -1.64 -6.79
CA TYR A 159 -7.86 -1.43 -6.15
C TYR A 159 -7.16 -2.77 -5.90
N LEU A 160 -5.84 -2.68 -5.74
CA LEU A 160 -4.97 -3.79 -5.39
C LEU A 160 -4.25 -3.45 -4.10
N ILE A 161 -4.17 -4.40 -3.15
CA ILE A 161 -3.33 -4.29 -1.96
C ILE A 161 -2.34 -5.44 -1.95
N ARG A 162 -1.06 -5.11 -1.79
CA ARG A 162 0.02 -6.03 -1.46
C ARG A 162 0.46 -5.78 -0.03
N LYS A 163 0.49 -6.84 0.77
CA LYS A 163 0.95 -6.82 2.15
C LYS A 163 2.14 -7.76 2.30
N TYR A 164 3.20 -7.26 2.90
CA TYR A 164 4.28 -8.06 3.44
C TYR A 164 4.33 -7.92 4.96
N LEU A 165 4.60 -9.01 5.67
CA LEU A 165 5.08 -9.01 7.05
C LEU A 165 6.51 -9.48 7.04
N LEU A 166 7.39 -8.72 7.67
CA LEU A 166 8.79 -9.07 7.85
C LEU A 166 9.07 -9.28 9.35
N PRO A 167 9.98 -10.20 9.69
CA PRO A 167 10.47 -10.30 11.06
C PRO A 167 11.21 -9.03 11.48
N GLY A 168 11.24 -8.76 12.78
CA GLY A 168 11.94 -7.59 13.33
C GLY A 168 13.44 -7.62 13.09
N THR A 169 14.01 -8.81 13.06
CA THR A 169 15.39 -9.08 12.64
C THR A 169 15.40 -9.66 11.24
N LEU A 170 16.41 -9.32 10.44
CA LEU A 170 16.53 -9.86 9.08
C LEU A 170 16.69 -11.39 9.12
N GLU A 171 15.74 -12.10 8.55
CA GLU A 171 15.80 -13.55 8.29
C GLU A 171 15.90 -13.76 6.78
N LEU A 172 16.95 -14.43 6.32
CA LEU A 172 17.12 -14.71 4.90
C LEU A 172 16.32 -15.96 4.49
N PRO A 173 15.76 -16.01 3.26
CA PRO A 173 15.20 -17.24 2.72
C PRO A 173 16.24 -18.37 2.73
N ALA A 174 15.77 -19.60 2.91
CA ALA A 174 16.65 -20.77 2.83
C ALA A 174 17.40 -20.83 1.49
N ALA A 175 18.57 -21.45 1.47
CA ALA A 175 19.30 -21.67 0.21
C ALA A 175 18.48 -22.49 -0.81
N THR A 176 17.57 -23.34 -0.31
CA THR A 176 16.65 -24.18 -1.08
C THR A 176 15.29 -23.53 -1.36
N ALA A 177 15.05 -22.30 -0.89
CA ALA A 177 13.83 -21.56 -1.18
C ALA A 177 13.64 -21.44 -2.71
N ASP A 178 12.39 -21.55 -3.16
CA ASP A 178 12.09 -21.44 -4.58
C ASP A 178 12.24 -19.99 -5.09
N ALA A 179 12.17 -19.83 -6.41
CA ALA A 179 12.33 -18.52 -7.06
C ALA A 179 11.24 -17.51 -6.66
N CYS A 180 10.00 -17.96 -6.40
CA CYS A 180 8.92 -17.08 -6.00
C CYS A 180 9.13 -16.59 -4.56
N GLU A 181 9.56 -17.47 -3.66
CA GLU A 181 9.88 -17.10 -2.28
C GLU A 181 10.99 -16.05 -2.24
N ARG A 182 12.06 -16.32 -2.98
CA ARG A 182 13.22 -15.41 -3.09
C ARG A 182 12.86 -14.08 -3.73
N LEU A 183 11.94 -14.08 -4.70
CA LEU A 183 11.47 -12.88 -5.37
C LEU A 183 10.64 -12.00 -4.43
N HIS A 184 9.66 -12.58 -3.75
CA HIS A 184 8.81 -11.85 -2.81
C HIS A 184 9.59 -11.32 -1.62
N PHE A 185 10.58 -12.07 -1.11
CA PHE A 185 11.53 -11.55 -0.14
C PHE A 185 12.22 -10.27 -0.64
N LEU A 186 12.73 -10.30 -1.87
CA LEU A 186 13.42 -9.15 -2.44
C LEU A 186 12.47 -7.96 -2.66
N LEU A 187 11.26 -8.19 -3.16
CA LEU A 187 10.22 -7.17 -3.33
C LEU A 187 9.83 -6.53 -1.99
N ALA A 188 9.68 -7.33 -0.95
CA ALA A 188 9.40 -6.82 0.38
C ALA A 188 10.47 -5.82 0.82
N HIS A 189 11.76 -6.13 0.57
CA HIS A 189 12.91 -5.29 0.88
C HIS A 189 13.18 -4.14 -0.11
N HIS A 190 12.57 -4.13 -1.30
CA HIS A 190 12.72 -2.99 -2.21
C HIS A 190 11.98 -1.73 -1.70
N GLN A 191 10.88 -1.92 -0.96
CA GLN A 191 10.07 -0.81 -0.44
C GLN A 191 10.83 0.17 0.48
N ASP A 192 11.95 -0.23 1.08
CA ASP A 192 12.84 0.62 1.88
C ASP A 192 14.23 0.78 1.24
N HIS A 193 14.30 0.72 -0.10
CA HIS A 193 15.55 0.86 -0.84
C HIS A 193 16.62 -0.15 -0.40
N PHE A 194 16.19 -1.36 -0.07
CA PHE A 194 17.03 -2.46 0.40
C PHE A 194 17.85 -2.12 1.66
N LEU A 195 17.37 -1.22 2.52
CA LEU A 195 18.14 -0.74 3.67
C LEU A 195 18.71 -1.88 4.53
N LYS A 196 17.91 -2.92 4.78
CA LYS A 196 18.34 -4.10 5.56
C LYS A 196 19.25 -5.07 4.79
N LEU A 197 19.28 -4.99 3.46
CA LEU A 197 20.11 -5.86 2.61
C LEU A 197 21.40 -5.18 2.13
N LYS A 198 21.56 -3.87 2.33
CA LYS A 198 22.82 -3.16 2.07
C LYS A 198 23.87 -3.59 3.08
N GLY A 199 24.86 -4.34 2.59
CA GLY A 199 26.04 -4.73 3.33
C GLY A 199 27.17 -3.71 3.19
N LYS A 200 28.40 -4.20 3.07
CA LYS A 200 29.58 -3.36 2.98
C LYS A 200 29.59 -2.57 1.67
N LYS A 201 29.87 -1.27 1.75
CA LYS A 201 30.13 -0.43 0.57
C LYS A 201 31.41 -0.89 -0.13
N GLY A 202 31.28 -1.20 -1.42
CA GLY A 202 32.35 -1.53 -2.34
C GLY A 202 32.84 -0.31 -3.11
N LYS A 203 32.81 -0.39 -4.44
CA LYS A 203 33.32 0.65 -5.35
C LYS A 203 32.34 1.82 -5.51
N THR A 204 32.86 2.96 -5.95
CA THR A 204 32.08 4.12 -6.42
C THR A 204 32.43 4.40 -7.88
N ASP A 205 31.43 4.46 -8.76
CA ASP A 205 31.58 4.95 -10.13
C ASP A 205 31.15 6.43 -10.18
N LYS A 206 31.83 7.22 -11.02
CA LYS A 206 31.55 8.64 -11.25
C LYS A 206 31.23 8.96 -12.72
N LYS A 207 31.34 7.98 -13.63
CA LYS A 207 31.24 8.20 -15.08
C LYS A 207 29.82 8.44 -15.57
N ALA A 208 28.81 8.01 -14.82
CA ALA A 208 27.39 8.15 -15.15
C ALA A 208 26.60 8.77 -13.97
N GLY A 209 27.21 9.73 -13.28
CA GLY A 209 26.77 10.18 -11.95
C GLY A 209 27.49 9.42 -10.82
N ILE A 210 27.20 9.78 -9.57
CA ILE A 210 27.78 9.11 -8.39
C ILE A 210 26.98 7.84 -8.08
N THR A 211 27.54 6.70 -8.45
CA THR A 211 26.96 5.38 -8.21
C THR A 211 27.77 4.65 -7.14
N GLU A 212 27.11 4.20 -6.08
CA GLU A 212 27.72 3.45 -4.99
C GLU A 212 27.30 1.99 -5.04
N HIS A 213 28.26 1.08 -4.95
CA HIS A 213 28.01 -0.37 -4.94
C HIS A 213 28.08 -0.90 -3.53
N TYR A 214 27.17 -1.80 -3.17
CA TYR A 214 27.07 -2.45 -1.88
C TYR A 214 27.02 -3.96 -2.07
N GLU A 215 27.83 -4.68 -1.30
CA GLU A 215 27.63 -6.12 -1.11
C GLU A 215 26.27 -6.36 -0.48
N THR A 216 25.68 -7.54 -0.73
CA THR A 216 24.40 -7.95 -0.13
C THR A 216 24.54 -9.35 0.44
N PRO A 217 23.97 -9.63 1.63
CA PRO A 217 23.95 -10.98 2.17
C PRO A 217 22.95 -11.89 1.42
N PHE A 218 22.09 -11.31 0.60
CA PHE A 218 21.12 -12.02 -0.23
C PHE A 218 21.54 -12.05 -1.70
N ALA A 219 21.55 -13.25 -2.29
CA ALA A 219 21.60 -13.47 -3.72
C ALA A 219 20.33 -14.21 -4.14
N PHE A 220 19.76 -13.87 -5.29
CA PHE A 220 18.51 -14.45 -5.81
C PHE A 220 18.73 -15.91 -6.20
N VAL A 221 19.89 -16.22 -6.78
CA VAL A 221 20.41 -17.59 -6.85
C VAL A 221 21.50 -17.75 -5.79
N ALA A 222 21.31 -18.66 -4.84
CA ALA A 222 22.25 -18.87 -3.75
C ALA A 222 23.67 -19.16 -4.28
N GLY A 223 24.67 -18.54 -3.64
CA GLY A 223 26.08 -18.68 -4.04
C GLY A 223 26.50 -17.93 -5.30
N LYS A 224 25.60 -17.16 -5.93
CA LYS A 224 25.94 -16.31 -7.08
C LYS A 224 26.25 -14.86 -6.66
N PRO A 225 27.08 -14.12 -7.41
CA PRO A 225 27.39 -12.73 -7.11
C PRO A 225 26.14 -11.84 -7.22
N ALA A 226 25.83 -11.10 -6.16
CA ALA A 226 24.77 -10.10 -6.11
C ALA A 226 25.29 -8.79 -5.51
N GLU A 227 24.69 -7.68 -5.91
CA GLU A 227 25.02 -6.35 -5.40
C GLU A 227 23.78 -5.46 -5.34
N ILE A 228 23.83 -4.45 -4.47
CA ILE A 228 22.89 -3.34 -4.46
C ILE A 228 23.64 -2.10 -4.94
N ILE A 229 23.07 -1.42 -5.92
CA ILE A 229 23.59 -0.20 -6.51
C ILE A 229 22.72 0.96 -6.01
N PHE A 230 23.35 2.05 -5.57
CA PHE A 230 22.68 3.28 -5.21
C PHE A 230 23.14 4.42 -6.13
N GLU A 231 22.19 4.98 -6.87
CA GLU A 231 22.37 6.15 -7.73
C GLU A 231 22.07 7.41 -6.91
N THR A 232 23.12 8.12 -6.50
CA THR A 232 23.02 9.16 -5.47
C THR A 232 22.18 10.35 -5.91
N GLU A 233 22.30 10.75 -7.17
CA GLU A 233 21.63 11.93 -7.72
C GLU A 233 20.12 11.71 -7.86
N GLN A 234 19.73 10.51 -8.29
CA GLN A 234 18.34 10.08 -8.47
C GLN A 234 17.73 9.52 -7.19
N GLN A 235 18.54 9.29 -6.16
CA GLN A 235 18.18 8.55 -4.95
C GLN A 235 17.54 7.19 -5.25
N LYS A 236 17.97 6.55 -6.33
CA LYS A 236 17.43 5.27 -6.79
C LYS A 236 18.30 4.12 -6.32
N THR A 237 17.69 3.01 -5.96
CA THR A 237 18.40 1.76 -5.65
C THR A 237 18.03 0.67 -6.63
N LYS A 238 19.03 -0.08 -7.07
CA LYS A 238 18.89 -1.25 -7.91
C LYS A 238 19.51 -2.45 -7.25
N TYR A 239 18.84 -3.58 -7.28
CA TYR A 239 19.44 -4.88 -6.97
C TYR A 239 19.88 -5.56 -8.27
N LEU A 240 21.06 -6.17 -8.30
CA LEU A 240 21.57 -6.96 -9.41
C LEU A 240 22.06 -8.33 -8.93
N ASN A 241 21.79 -9.38 -9.70
CA ASN A 241 22.35 -10.71 -9.48
C ASN A 241 22.68 -11.41 -10.80
N VAL A 242 23.91 -11.93 -10.93
CA VAL A 242 24.31 -12.77 -12.06
C VAL A 242 23.77 -14.19 -11.82
N LEU A 243 22.71 -14.57 -12.50
CA LEU A 243 22.06 -15.88 -12.31
C LEU A 243 22.93 -17.03 -12.82
N GLY A 244 23.70 -16.79 -13.89
CA GLY A 244 24.56 -17.78 -14.50
C GLY A 244 25.47 -17.21 -15.57
N GLU A 245 26.50 -17.99 -15.90
CA GLU A 245 27.42 -17.72 -17.00
C GLU A 245 27.37 -18.89 -17.97
N PHE A 246 27.36 -18.59 -19.27
CA PHE A 246 27.09 -19.55 -20.32
C PHE A 246 28.14 -19.44 -21.44
N PRO A 247 28.57 -20.57 -22.01
CA PRO A 247 29.57 -20.60 -23.08
C PRO A 247 28.99 -20.20 -24.45
N THR A 248 27.67 -20.21 -24.60
CA THR A 248 26.99 -19.85 -25.85
C THR A 248 25.77 -18.98 -25.56
N LYS A 249 25.39 -18.17 -26.54
CA LYS A 249 24.20 -17.33 -26.48
C LYS A 249 22.92 -18.16 -26.32
N ASP A 250 22.82 -19.27 -27.07
CA ASP A 250 21.66 -20.15 -27.04
C ASP A 250 21.44 -20.79 -25.67
N ALA A 251 22.52 -21.17 -24.98
CA ALA A 251 22.43 -21.69 -23.61
C ALA A 251 21.92 -20.62 -22.63
N ALA A 252 22.38 -19.36 -22.78
CA ALA A 252 21.90 -18.25 -21.98
C ALA A 252 20.42 -17.92 -22.27
N LEU A 253 20.00 -17.95 -23.53
CA LEU A 253 18.61 -17.71 -23.93
C LEU A 253 17.66 -18.81 -23.44
N LYS A 254 18.11 -20.07 -23.43
CA LYS A 254 17.33 -21.17 -22.84
C LYS A 254 17.09 -20.95 -21.35
N ALA A 255 18.16 -20.63 -20.60
CA ALA A 255 18.03 -20.32 -19.18
C ALA A 255 17.18 -19.08 -18.93
N HIS A 256 17.32 -18.04 -19.77
CA HIS A 256 16.47 -16.85 -19.74
C HIS A 256 14.98 -17.22 -19.84
N ALA A 257 14.58 -18.01 -20.86
CA ALA A 257 13.20 -18.43 -21.03
C ALA A 257 12.65 -19.20 -19.82
N GLU A 258 13.46 -20.06 -19.18
CA GLU A 258 13.09 -20.78 -17.97
C GLU A 258 12.80 -19.83 -16.79
N TYR A 259 13.67 -18.82 -16.57
CA TYR A 259 13.44 -17.81 -15.53
C TYR A 259 12.25 -16.90 -15.86
N VAL A 260 12.05 -16.50 -17.12
CA VAL A 260 10.87 -15.74 -17.55
C VAL A 260 9.58 -16.46 -17.20
N ALA A 261 9.51 -17.76 -17.49
CA ALA A 261 8.33 -18.57 -17.17
C ALA A 261 8.08 -18.63 -15.65
N GLN A 262 9.13 -18.75 -14.84
CA GLN A 262 9.02 -18.73 -13.39
C GLN A 262 8.53 -17.36 -12.88
N LEU A 263 9.13 -16.25 -13.34
CA LEU A 263 8.75 -14.90 -12.91
C LEU A 263 7.28 -14.59 -13.22
N LYS A 264 6.81 -14.95 -14.43
CA LYS A 264 5.39 -14.79 -14.80
C LYS A 264 4.44 -15.57 -13.90
N LYS A 265 4.87 -16.74 -13.41
CA LYS A 265 4.08 -17.54 -12.46
C LYS A 265 4.04 -16.90 -11.07
N CYS A 266 5.15 -16.32 -10.62
CA CYS A 266 5.24 -15.69 -9.29
C CYS A 266 4.50 -14.34 -9.21
N LEU A 267 4.42 -13.61 -10.33
CA LEU A 267 3.97 -12.22 -10.38
C LEU A 267 2.66 -12.07 -11.15
N GLU A 268 1.62 -12.76 -10.70
CA GLU A 268 0.29 -12.63 -11.30
C GLU A 268 -0.20 -11.17 -11.23
N GLY A 269 -0.73 -10.67 -12.34
CA GLY A 269 -1.20 -9.28 -12.49
C GLY A 269 -0.12 -8.25 -12.80
N TRP A 270 1.16 -8.62 -12.88
CA TRP A 270 2.20 -7.72 -13.39
C TRP A 270 2.17 -7.64 -14.91
N GLN A 271 2.53 -6.47 -15.43
CA GLN A 271 2.49 -6.20 -16.86
C GLN A 271 3.87 -6.42 -17.48
N THR A 272 3.91 -7.07 -18.64
CA THR A 272 5.13 -7.11 -19.45
C THR A 272 5.31 -5.77 -20.14
N ASP A 273 6.52 -5.22 -20.07
CA ASP A 273 6.85 -3.98 -20.75
C ASP A 273 6.78 -4.13 -22.28
N GLU A 274 6.43 -3.07 -22.99
CA GLU A 274 6.35 -3.07 -24.46
C GLU A 274 7.72 -3.32 -25.13
N LEU A 275 8.82 -2.99 -24.44
CA LEU A 275 10.19 -3.22 -24.87
C LEU A 275 10.76 -4.56 -24.38
N SER A 276 9.94 -5.41 -23.75
CA SER A 276 10.31 -6.78 -23.40
C SER A 276 10.23 -7.70 -24.63
N GLY A 277 11.30 -8.43 -24.95
CA GLY A 277 11.24 -9.44 -26.00
C GLY A 277 12.60 -9.92 -26.52
N GLU A 278 12.57 -11.02 -27.29
CA GLU A 278 13.77 -11.67 -27.85
C GLU A 278 14.67 -10.72 -28.64
N LYS A 279 14.07 -9.72 -29.33
CA LYS A 279 14.80 -8.69 -30.08
C LYS A 279 15.75 -7.88 -29.19
N PHE A 280 15.37 -7.64 -27.95
CA PHE A 280 16.14 -6.86 -26.98
C PHE A 280 17.01 -7.73 -26.08
N GLN A 281 16.89 -9.07 -26.17
CA GLN A 281 17.55 -10.02 -25.26
C GLN A 281 17.29 -9.68 -23.78
N GLU A 282 16.13 -9.09 -23.55
CA GLU A 282 15.69 -8.54 -22.29
C GLU A 282 14.23 -8.94 -22.10
N PHE A 283 13.92 -9.32 -20.87
CA PHE A 283 12.57 -9.48 -20.41
C PHE A 283 12.35 -8.53 -19.24
N SER A 284 11.25 -7.81 -19.26
CA SER A 284 10.91 -6.87 -18.21
C SER A 284 9.44 -7.01 -17.78
N LEU A 285 9.24 -6.93 -16.47
CA LEU A 285 7.94 -6.92 -15.81
C LEU A 285 7.87 -5.72 -14.90
N SER A 286 6.75 -5.00 -14.95
CA SER A 286 6.49 -3.89 -14.06
C SER A 286 5.25 -4.15 -13.20
N SER A 287 5.38 -3.74 -11.95
CA SER A 287 4.24 -3.39 -11.11
C SER A 287 4.03 -1.88 -11.23
N TYR A 288 3.20 -1.32 -10.36
CA TYR A 288 3.08 0.13 -10.23
C TYR A 288 4.35 0.79 -9.66
N THR A 289 5.19 0.03 -8.97
CA THR A 289 6.24 0.55 -8.08
C THR A 289 7.59 -0.12 -8.26
N ASP A 290 7.58 -1.28 -8.90
CA ASP A 290 8.72 -2.16 -9.01
C ASP A 290 8.93 -2.49 -10.49
N PHE A 291 10.20 -2.54 -10.90
CA PHE A 291 10.56 -2.93 -12.25
C PHE A 291 11.60 -4.04 -12.22
N ILE A 292 11.24 -5.19 -12.75
CA ILE A 292 12.11 -6.36 -12.84
C ILE A 292 12.64 -6.47 -14.26
N THR A 293 13.94 -6.77 -14.36
CA THR A 293 14.61 -7.04 -15.62
C THR A 293 15.33 -8.38 -15.57
N LEU A 294 15.36 -9.05 -16.71
CA LEU A 294 16.17 -10.24 -16.95
C LEU A 294 16.86 -10.07 -18.30
N THR A 295 18.17 -9.86 -18.28
CA THR A 295 18.96 -9.50 -19.47
C THR A 295 20.04 -10.52 -19.74
N VAL A 296 20.19 -10.94 -21.00
CA VAL A 296 21.38 -11.68 -21.45
C VAL A 296 22.44 -10.69 -21.94
N LYS A 297 23.64 -10.74 -21.36
CA LYS A 297 24.77 -9.85 -21.69
C LYS A 297 25.95 -10.66 -22.21
N GLU A 298 26.61 -10.21 -23.27
CA GLU A 298 27.91 -10.74 -23.66
C GLU A 298 29.02 -10.10 -22.80
N VAL A 299 29.86 -10.92 -22.18
CA VAL A 299 30.92 -10.49 -21.25
C VAL A 299 32.24 -11.10 -21.68
N GLY A 300 33.06 -10.32 -22.40
CA GLY A 300 34.32 -10.79 -22.96
C GLY A 300 34.14 -11.60 -24.25
N LYS A 301 35.16 -12.39 -24.64
CA LYS A 301 35.10 -13.18 -25.89
C LYS A 301 34.22 -14.42 -25.69
N LYS A 302 33.03 -14.45 -26.30
CA LYS A 302 32.13 -15.63 -26.37
C LYS A 302 31.66 -16.18 -25.01
N LYS A 303 31.43 -15.31 -24.04
CA LYS A 303 30.84 -15.69 -22.75
C LYS A 303 29.62 -14.83 -22.50
N PHE A 304 28.53 -15.45 -22.07
CA PHE A 304 27.25 -14.78 -21.85
C PHE A 304 26.88 -14.87 -20.38
N GLN A 305 26.28 -13.80 -19.84
CA GLN A 305 25.76 -13.76 -18.49
C GLN A 305 24.26 -13.51 -18.54
N LEU A 306 23.52 -14.20 -17.68
CA LEU A 306 22.12 -13.89 -17.40
C LEU A 306 22.07 -13.06 -16.13
N VAL A 307 21.55 -11.84 -16.21
CA VAL A 307 21.51 -10.89 -15.11
C VAL A 307 20.07 -10.57 -14.76
N PHE A 308 19.71 -10.78 -13.50
CA PHE A 308 18.46 -10.34 -12.91
C PHE A 308 18.65 -8.96 -12.28
N GLY A 309 17.71 -8.06 -12.50
CA GLY A 309 17.65 -6.75 -11.87
C GLY A 309 16.28 -6.47 -11.26
N LEU A 310 16.28 -5.76 -10.13
CA LEU A 310 15.08 -5.15 -9.55
C LEU A 310 15.36 -3.68 -9.27
N ASP A 311 14.55 -2.81 -9.88
CA ASP A 311 14.61 -1.35 -9.84
C ASP A 311 13.38 -0.75 -9.16
#